data_AF-A0A2N2YVK8-F1
#
_entry.id   AF-A0A2N2YVK8-F1
#
_cell.length_a   1.000
_cell.length_b   1.000
_cell.length_c   1.000
_cell.angle_alpha   90.00
_cell.angle_beta   90.00
_cell.angle_gamma   90.00
#
_symmetry.space_group_name_H-M   'P 1'
#
loop_
_entity.id
_entity.type
_entity.pdbx_description
1 polymer ?
#
loop_
_entity_poly.entity_id
_entity_poly.type
_entity_poly.pdbx_seq_one_letter_code
_entity_poly.pdbx_strand_id
1 'polypeptide(L)'
;QTQIKAGAKYLKWLEKRFEDSITDPEQRVKFILASYNAGLGHVIDARNLARKHGKNPNVWDNNVDFFILNKSNPDYYCDTTVKYGYLKGVETYNYVNQIMQRYKRYQNILPD
;
A
#
# COMPACT_ATOMS: atom_id res chain seq x y z
N GLN A 1 -9.68 -25.07 -6.23
CA GLN A 1 -10.36 -23.97 -5.50
C GLN A 1 -9.58 -23.46 -4.27
N THR A 2 -8.31 -23.84 -4.07
CA THR A 2 -7.55 -23.55 -2.84
C THR A 2 -6.86 -22.17 -2.83
N GLN A 3 -6.47 -21.66 -4.01
CA GLN A 3 -5.66 -20.44 -4.13
C GLN A 3 -6.43 -19.14 -3.83
N ILE A 4 -7.68 -19.02 -4.29
CA ILE A 4 -8.53 -17.85 -4.01
C ILE A 4 -8.78 -17.70 -2.51
N LYS A 5 -9.08 -18.81 -1.82
CA LYS A 5 -9.32 -18.83 -0.37
C LYS A 5 -8.06 -18.41 0.41
N ALA A 6 -6.89 -18.89 0.00
CA ALA A 6 -5.62 -18.50 0.60
C ALA A 6 -5.35 -16.99 0.41
N GLY A 7 -5.53 -16.48 -0.81
CA GLY A 7 -5.39 -15.05 -1.11
C GLY A 7 -6.33 -14.18 -0.28
N ALA A 8 -7.61 -14.56 -0.19
CA ALA A 8 -8.60 -13.85 0.64
C ALA A 8 -8.23 -13.86 2.13
N LYS A 9 -7.73 -15.00 2.65
CA LYS A 9 -7.24 -15.09 4.03
C LYS A 9 -6.04 -14.17 4.26
N TYR A 10 -5.14 -14.07 3.29
CA TYR A 10 -3.97 -13.20 3.38
C TYR A 10 -4.35 -11.71 3.35
N LEU A 11 -5.28 -11.32 2.49
CA LEU A 11 -5.83 -9.95 2.49
C LEU A 11 -6.48 -9.58 3.83
N LYS A 12 -7.27 -10.49 4.40
CA LYS A 12 -7.86 -10.29 5.74
C LYS A 12 -6.79 -10.18 6.84
N TRP A 13 -5.70 -10.91 6.71
CA TRP A 13 -4.57 -10.79 7.64
C TRP A 13 -3.88 -9.42 7.51
N LEU A 14 -3.71 -8.90 6.29
CA LEU A 14 -3.18 -7.56 6.04
C LEU A 14 -4.10 -6.46 6.58
N GLU A 15 -5.42 -6.60 6.39
CA GLU A 15 -6.42 -5.64 6.87
C GLU A 15 -6.28 -5.39 8.38
N LYS A 16 -6.15 -6.46 9.17
CA LYS A 16 -5.92 -6.39 10.62
C LYS A 16 -4.67 -5.63 11.03
N ARG A 17 -3.70 -5.46 10.13
CA ARG A 17 -2.47 -4.68 10.42
C ARG A 17 -2.66 -3.18 10.24
N PHE A 18 -3.73 -2.78 9.55
CA PHE A 18 -3.99 -1.38 9.22
C PHE A 18 -5.25 -0.84 9.89
N GLU A 19 -6.21 -1.69 10.27
CA GLU A 19 -7.54 -1.28 10.72
C GLU A 19 -7.56 -0.26 11.87
N ASP A 20 -6.69 -0.45 12.86
CA ASP A 20 -6.60 0.46 14.01
C ASP A 20 -5.95 1.81 13.66
N SER A 21 -5.05 1.84 12.68
CA SER A 21 -4.24 3.04 12.37
C SER A 21 -4.74 3.83 11.16
N ILE A 22 -5.49 3.19 10.25
CA ILE A 22 -6.00 3.78 9.02
C ILE A 22 -7.50 3.63 9.04
N THR A 23 -8.19 4.61 9.62
CA THR A 23 -9.64 4.58 9.84
C THR A 23 -10.45 4.78 8.56
N ASP A 24 -9.91 5.52 7.60
CA ASP A 24 -10.50 5.67 6.26
C ASP A 24 -10.42 4.34 5.48
N PRO A 25 -11.57 3.72 5.12
CA PRO A 25 -11.58 2.45 4.40
C PRO A 25 -10.98 2.52 2.99
N GLU A 26 -11.18 3.61 2.24
CA GLU A 26 -10.63 3.75 0.89
C GLU A 26 -9.10 3.82 0.96
N GLN A 27 -8.56 4.57 1.91
CA GLN A 27 -7.12 4.62 2.15
C GLN A 27 -6.61 3.23 2.58
N ARG A 28 -7.26 2.59 3.56
CA ARG A 28 -6.86 1.27 4.07
C ARG A 28 -6.75 0.22 2.97
N VAL A 29 -7.69 0.18 2.04
CA VAL A 29 -7.65 -0.75 0.89
C VAL A 29 -6.38 -0.56 0.06
N LYS A 30 -5.94 0.68 -0.18
CA LYS A 30 -4.70 0.95 -0.94
C LYS A 30 -3.46 0.39 -0.23
N PHE A 31 -3.37 0.54 1.09
CA PHE A 31 -2.28 -0.06 1.89
C PHE A 31 -2.28 -1.59 1.88
N ILE A 32 -3.47 -2.21 1.92
CA ILE A 32 -3.62 -3.67 1.81
C ILE A 32 -3.14 -4.14 0.43
N LEU A 33 -3.59 -3.50 -0.65
CA LEU A 33 -3.20 -3.84 -2.02
C LEU A 33 -1.70 -3.67 -2.24
N ALA A 34 -1.12 -2.57 -1.77
CA ALA A 34 0.31 -2.35 -1.84
C ALA A 34 1.09 -3.43 -1.08
N SER A 35 0.62 -3.82 0.11
CA SER A 35 1.26 -4.85 0.92
C SER A 35 1.13 -6.24 0.31
N TYR A 36 0.05 -6.50 -0.43
CA TYR A 36 -0.13 -7.74 -1.18
C TYR A 36 0.87 -7.86 -2.33
N ASN A 37 1.17 -6.76 -3.03
CA ASN A 37 2.10 -6.74 -4.17
C ASN A 37 3.59 -6.63 -3.75
N ALA A 38 3.92 -5.67 -2.87
CA ALA A 38 5.31 -5.38 -2.48
C ALA A 38 5.72 -6.03 -1.16
N GLY A 39 4.78 -6.61 -0.41
CA GLY A 39 5.01 -7.06 0.96
C GLY A 39 4.80 -5.95 2.00
N LEU A 40 4.27 -6.34 3.16
CA LEU A 40 3.96 -5.44 4.28
C LEU A 40 5.18 -4.62 4.74
N GLY A 41 6.37 -5.24 4.77
CA GLY A 41 7.60 -4.59 5.25
C GLY A 41 7.94 -3.32 4.48
N HIS A 42 7.86 -3.36 3.15
CA HIS A 42 8.13 -2.20 2.31
C HIS A 42 7.09 -1.09 2.48
N VAL A 43 5.83 -1.45 2.73
CA VAL A 43 4.77 -0.47 3.02
C VAL A 43 5.00 0.20 4.38
N ILE A 44 5.42 -0.55 5.40
CA ILE A 44 5.79 0.03 6.70
C ILE A 44 6.99 0.97 6.56
N ASP A 45 8.01 0.60 5.79
CA ASP A 45 9.14 1.49 5.50
C ASP A 45 8.67 2.80 4.83
N ALA A 46 7.80 2.71 3.83
CA ALA A 46 7.24 3.89 3.16
C ALA A 46 6.42 4.77 4.11
N ARG A 47 5.70 4.18 5.08
CA ARG A 47 5.01 4.91 6.16
C ARG A 47 6.00 5.61 7.10
N ASN A 48 7.13 4.96 7.42
CA ASN A 48 8.16 5.56 8.26
C ASN A 48 8.82 6.75 7.58
N LEU A 49 9.15 6.61 6.29
CA LEU A 49 9.63 7.71 5.46
C LEU A 49 8.59 8.84 5.40
N ALA A 50 7.31 8.54 5.17
CA ALA A 50 6.26 9.56 5.18
C ALA A 50 6.24 10.36 6.48
N ARG A 51 6.26 9.67 7.63
CA ARG A 51 6.33 10.33 8.94
C ARG A 51 7.58 11.20 9.09
N LYS A 52 8.76 10.69 8.70
CA LYS A 52 10.04 11.41 8.79
C LYS A 52 10.04 12.69 7.97
N HIS A 53 9.39 12.67 6.80
CA HIS A 53 9.35 13.78 5.85
C HIS A 53 8.10 14.66 5.98
N GLY A 54 7.39 14.61 7.12
CA GLY A 54 6.24 15.47 7.40
C GLY A 54 4.98 15.17 6.58
N LYS A 55 4.92 13.99 5.94
CA LYS A 55 3.74 13.47 5.24
C LYS A 55 2.91 12.59 6.18
N ASN A 56 1.64 12.37 5.82
CA ASN A 56 0.73 11.57 6.64
C ASN A 56 0.95 10.06 6.39
N PRO A 57 1.40 9.28 7.39
CA PRO A 57 1.68 7.85 7.22
C PRO A 57 0.42 6.97 7.11
N ASN A 58 -0.76 7.56 7.23
CA ASN A 58 -2.05 6.86 7.15
C ASN A 58 -2.85 7.27 5.90
N VAL A 59 -2.28 8.12 5.03
CA VAL A 59 -2.85 8.50 3.74
C VAL A 59 -1.94 7.95 2.65
N TRP A 60 -2.54 7.30 1.65
CA TRP A 60 -1.86 6.78 0.49
C TRP A 60 -1.48 7.90 -0.46
N ASP A 61 -2.48 8.61 -0.99
CA ASP A 61 -2.31 9.54 -2.11
C ASP A 61 -1.49 10.78 -1.70
N ASN A 62 -0.50 11.14 -2.51
CA ASN A 62 0.47 12.23 -2.28
C ASN A 62 1.27 12.13 -0.96
N ASN A 63 1.28 10.95 -0.33
CA ASN A 63 1.84 10.73 0.99
C ASN A 63 2.71 9.47 0.97
N VAL A 64 2.15 8.30 1.25
CA VAL A 64 2.89 7.04 1.28
C VAL A 64 3.23 6.54 -0.13
N ASP A 65 2.35 6.80 -1.10
CA ASP A 65 2.55 6.46 -2.51
C ASP A 65 3.84 7.06 -3.09
N PHE A 66 4.17 8.29 -2.71
CA PHE A 66 5.39 8.99 -3.08
C PHE A 66 6.63 8.20 -2.66
N PHE A 67 6.67 7.68 -1.42
CA PHE A 67 7.83 6.90 -0.96
C PHE A 67 7.86 5.51 -1.56
N ILE A 68 6.72 4.88 -1.84
CA ILE A 68 6.69 3.63 -2.60
C ILE A 68 7.35 3.84 -3.97
N LEU A 69 6.92 4.86 -4.72
CA LEU A 69 7.48 5.18 -6.04
C LEU A 69 8.98 5.46 -6.01
N ASN A 70 9.44 6.17 -4.98
CA ASN A 70 10.82 6.63 -4.90
C ASN A 70 11.74 5.70 -4.11
N LYS A 71 11.29 4.57 -3.56
CA LYS A 71 12.12 3.65 -2.74
C LYS A 71 13.20 2.90 -3.54
N SER A 72 13.39 3.21 -4.82
CA SER A 72 14.56 2.82 -5.60
C SER A 72 15.68 3.86 -5.57
N ASN A 73 15.40 5.09 -5.11
CA ASN A 73 16.41 6.12 -4.89
C ASN A 73 17.19 5.82 -3.59
N PRO A 74 18.54 5.77 -3.63
CA PRO A 74 19.40 5.60 -2.45
C PRO A 74 19.09 6.55 -1.29
N ASP A 75 18.67 7.79 -1.57
CA ASP A 75 18.29 8.77 -0.54
C ASP A 75 17.19 8.26 0.38
N TYR A 76 16.34 7.35 -0.11
CA TYR A 76 15.22 6.79 0.64
C TYR A 76 15.49 5.37 1.12
N TYR A 77 16.02 4.47 0.28
CA TYR A 77 16.18 3.08 0.70
C TYR A 77 17.34 2.84 1.66
N CYS A 78 18.33 3.74 1.69
CA CYS A 78 19.43 3.72 2.67
C CYS A 78 19.08 4.47 3.97
N ASP A 79 17.87 5.05 4.07
CA ASP A 79 17.45 5.78 5.26
C ASP A 79 17.43 4.86 6.49
N THR A 80 17.88 5.36 7.64
CA THR A 80 17.94 4.59 8.89
C THR A 80 16.57 4.08 9.38
N THR A 81 15.48 4.68 8.92
CA THR A 81 14.11 4.25 9.24
C THR A 81 13.60 3.09 8.36
N VAL A 82 14.35 2.76 7.29
CA VAL A 82 14.04 1.70 6.33
C VAL A 82 14.72 0.40 6.73
N LYS A 83 13.94 -0.68 6.83
CA LYS A 83 14.44 -2.01 7.25
C LYS A 83 14.53 -3.01 6.10
N TYR A 84 13.70 -2.87 5.07
CA TYR A 84 13.60 -3.84 3.98
C TYR A 84 14.32 -3.37 2.70
N GLY A 85 14.99 -2.22 2.74
CA GLY A 85 15.90 -1.77 1.68
C GLY A 85 15.22 -1.45 0.35
N TYR A 86 15.93 -1.67 -0.75
CA TYR A 86 15.53 -1.28 -2.10
C TYR A 86 14.17 -1.87 -2.50
N LEU A 87 13.33 -1.06 -3.16
CA LEU A 87 12.11 -1.52 -3.84
C LEU A 87 11.94 -0.77 -5.16
N LYS A 88 11.66 -1.52 -6.24
CA LYS A 88 11.20 -0.95 -7.51
C LYS A 88 9.70 -0.67 -7.46
N GLY A 89 9.29 0.37 -6.74
CA GLY A 89 7.88 0.56 -6.35
C GLY A 89 6.92 1.05 -7.44
N VAL A 90 7.42 1.34 -8.65
CA VAL A 90 6.57 1.72 -9.80
C VAL A 90 5.52 0.64 -10.10
N GLU A 91 5.88 -0.64 -10.00
CA GLU A 91 4.94 -1.74 -10.22
C GLU A 91 3.82 -1.73 -9.16
N THR A 92 4.19 -1.57 -7.89
CA THR A 92 3.26 -1.54 -6.77
C THR A 92 2.30 -0.35 -6.84
N TYR A 93 2.82 0.82 -7.17
CA TYR A 93 2.00 2.01 -7.37
C TYR A 93 0.97 1.80 -8.48
N ASN A 94 1.41 1.29 -9.64
CA ASN A 94 0.53 1.01 -10.77
C ASN A 94 -0.49 -0.08 -10.44
N TYR A 95 -0.10 -1.14 -9.72
CA TYR A 95 -0.99 -2.20 -9.27
C TYR A 95 -2.14 -1.66 -8.42
N VAL A 96 -1.84 -0.84 -7.41
CA VAL A 96 -2.86 -0.18 -6.56
C VAL A 96 -3.80 0.66 -7.41
N ASN A 97 -3.26 1.53 -8.27
CA ASN A 97 -4.06 2.42 -9.10
C ASN A 97 -4.99 1.65 -10.05
N GLN A 98 -4.50 0.62 -10.72
CA GLN A 98 -5.28 -0.17 -11.67
C GLN A 98 -6.43 -0.92 -10.97
N ILE A 99 -6.19 -1.49 -9.79
CA ILE A 99 -7.25 -2.18 -9.03
C ILE A 99 -8.28 -1.19 -8.52
N MET A 100 -7.86 -0.06 -7.95
CA MET A 100 -8.79 0.97 -7.47
C MET A 100 -9.64 1.55 -8.59
N GLN A 101 -9.05 1.80 -9.77
CA GLN A 101 -9.80 2.24 -10.95
C GLN A 101 -10.82 1.20 -11.41
N ARG A 102 -10.43 -0.09 -11.45
CA ARG A 102 -11.33 -1.17 -11.82
C ARG A 102 -12.48 -1.32 -10.82
N TYR A 103 -12.19 -1.23 -9.52
CA TYR A 103 -13.20 -1.27 -8.46
C TYR A 103 -14.22 -0.13 -8.62
N LYS A 104 -13.76 1.11 -8.79
CA LYS A 104 -14.65 2.27 -9.03
C LYS A 104 -15.51 2.09 -10.28
N ARG A 105 -14.96 1.54 -11.37
CA ARG A 105 -15.74 1.21 -12.57
C ARG A 105 -16.83 0.20 -12.29
N TYR A 106 -16.56 -0.86 -11.52
CA TYR A 106 -17.57 -1.84 -11.17
C TYR A 106 -18.68 -1.27 -10.28
N GLN A 107 -18.34 -0.40 -9.34
CA GLN A 107 -19.35 0.29 -8.53
C GLN A 107 -20.30 1.14 -9.39
N ASN A 108 -19.80 1.75 -10.47
CA ASN A 108 -20.62 2.58 -11.36
C ASN A 108 -21.51 1.77 -12.33
N ILE A 109 -21.25 0.48 -12.52
CA ILE A 109 -21.96 -0.39 -13.48
C ILE A 109 -23.04 -1.23 -12.77
N LEU A 110 -22.88 -1.51 -11.49
CA LEU A 110 -23.85 -2.27 -10.71
C LEU A 110 -25.01 -1.35 -10.29
N PRO A 111 -26.27 -1.68 -10.64
CA PRO A 111 -27.42 -0.99 -10.06
C PRO A 111 -27.51 -1.28 -8.55
N ASP A 112 -28.11 -0.36 -7.81
CA ASP A 112 -28.32 -0.45 -6.35
C ASP A 112 -29.02 -1.76 -5.92
#